data_AF-A0A127SCX1-F1
#
_entry.id   AF-A0A127SCX1-F1
#
_cell.length_a   1.000
_cell.length_b   1.000
_cell.length_c   1.000
_cell.angle_alpha   90.00
_cell.angle_beta   90.00
_cell.angle_gamma   90.00
#
_symmetry.space_group_name_H-M   'P 1'
#
loop_
_entity.id
_entity.type
_entity.pdbx_description
1 polymer ?
#
loop_
_entity_poly.entity_id
_entity_poly.type
_entity_poly.pdbx_seq_one_letter_code
_entity_poly.pdbx_strand_id
1 'polypeptide(L)'
;ENTSWNKEFSAEAVNGVFVLCKSSSKSCATNDLARASKEYLPASTFKIPNAIIGLETGVIKNEHQVFKWDGKPRAMKQWERDLTLRGAIQVS
;
A
#
# COMPACT_ATOMS: atom_id res chain seq x y z
N GLU A 1 -12.86 -18.74 9.28
CA GLU A 1 -12.42 -17.47 9.89
C GLU A 1 -11.67 -17.75 11.20
N ASN A 2 -10.76 -16.86 11.61
CA ASN A 2 -10.07 -16.90 12.89
C ASN A 2 -10.46 -15.64 13.70
N THR A 3 -11.59 -15.72 14.39
CA THR A 3 -12.17 -14.60 15.15
C THR A 3 -11.34 -14.20 16.37
N SER A 4 -10.41 -15.05 16.82
CA SER A 4 -9.52 -14.73 17.95
C SER A 4 -8.64 -13.49 17.69
N TRP A 5 -8.39 -13.15 16.41
CA TRP A 5 -7.66 -11.95 16.02
C TRP A 5 -8.43 -10.64 16.27
N ASN A 6 -9.75 -10.70 16.49
CA ASN A 6 -10.54 -9.51 16.83
C ASN A 6 -10.07 -8.83 18.13
N LYS A 7 -9.40 -9.57 19.02
CA LYS A 7 -8.85 -9.03 20.26
C LYS A 7 -7.83 -7.91 20.01
N GLU A 8 -7.01 -8.01 18.96
CA GLU A 8 -5.98 -7.02 18.64
C GLU A 8 -6.61 -5.71 18.15
N PHE A 9 -7.65 -5.81 17.33
CA PHE A 9 -8.41 -4.64 16.87
C PHE A 9 -9.21 -3.99 18.01
N SER A 10 -9.83 -4.79 18.86
CA SER A 10 -10.62 -4.30 20.01
C SER A 10 -9.75 -3.60 21.05
N ALA A 11 -8.51 -4.07 21.27
CA ALA A 11 -7.54 -3.45 22.18
C ALA A 11 -7.20 -2.01 21.77
N GLU A 12 -7.23 -1.71 20.48
CA GLU A 12 -6.99 -0.38 19.90
C GLU A 12 -8.29 0.39 19.61
N ALA A 13 -9.45 -0.09 20.09
CA ALA A 13 -10.76 0.49 19.85
C ALA A 13 -11.11 0.72 18.36
N VAL A 14 -10.61 -0.16 17.47
CA VAL A 14 -10.87 -0.09 16.03
C VAL A 14 -11.61 -1.32 15.54
N ASN A 15 -12.36 -1.15 14.45
CA ASN A 15 -12.91 -2.26 13.68
C ASN A 15 -12.07 -2.44 12.42
N GLY A 16 -11.42 -3.59 12.25
CA GLY A 16 -10.57 -3.88 11.10
C GLY A 16 -10.63 -5.32 10.63
N VAL A 17 -9.96 -5.58 9.51
CA VAL A 17 -9.84 -6.92 8.92
C VAL A 17 -8.37 -7.20 8.62
N PHE A 18 -7.95 -8.43 8.91
CA PHE A 18 -6.64 -8.96 8.58
C PHE A 18 -6.81 -10.26 7.80
N VAL A 19 -6.17 -10.34 6.63
CA VAL A 19 -6.16 -11.53 5.78
C VAL A 19 -4.74 -12.02 5.65
N LEU A 20 -4.51 -13.28 5.98
CA LEU A 20 -3.21 -13.95 5.84
C LEU A 20 -3.35 -15.14 4.91
N CYS A 21 -2.62 -15.12 3.80
CA CYS A 21 -2.58 -16.21 2.84
C CYS A 21 -1.24 -16.94 2.87
N LYS A 22 -1.27 -18.27 2.96
CA LYS A 22 -0.08 -19.12 2.84
C LYS A 22 0.25 -19.33 1.37
N SER A 23 1.42 -18.86 0.95
CA SER A 23 1.89 -19.01 -0.44
C SER A 23 2.01 -20.48 -0.88
N SER A 24 2.28 -21.40 0.04
CA SER A 24 2.50 -22.83 -0.28
C SER A 24 1.21 -23.63 -0.50
N SER A 25 0.07 -23.17 0.02
CA SER A 25 -1.15 -24.00 0.10
C SER A 25 -2.42 -23.34 -0.44
N LYS A 26 -2.33 -22.15 -1.07
CA LYS A 26 -3.48 -21.34 -1.53
C LYS A 26 -4.57 -21.14 -0.46
N SER A 27 -4.22 -21.29 0.81
CA SER A 27 -5.15 -21.20 1.93
C SER A 27 -5.00 -19.84 2.61
N CYS A 28 -6.11 -19.15 2.81
CA CYS A 28 -6.15 -17.89 3.53
C CYS A 28 -6.98 -18.01 4.82
N ALA A 29 -6.59 -17.25 5.84
CA ALA A 29 -7.35 -17.06 7.06
C ALA A 29 -7.66 -15.56 7.22
N THR A 30 -8.82 -15.25 7.78
CA THR A 30 -9.27 -13.88 8.07
C THR A 30 -10.07 -13.85 9.36
N ASN A 31 -10.08 -12.72 10.07
CA ASN A 31 -10.92 -12.49 11.25
C ASN A 31 -12.38 -12.16 10.90
N ASP A 32 -12.63 -11.65 9.69
CA ASP A 32 -13.95 -11.23 9.19
C ASP A 32 -14.00 -11.46 7.66
N LEU A 33 -14.73 -12.47 7.22
CA LEU A 33 -14.85 -12.83 5.80
C LEU A 33 -15.69 -11.82 5.01
N ALA A 34 -16.74 -11.28 5.64
CA ALA A 34 -17.63 -10.32 4.99
C ALA A 34 -16.87 -9.03 4.68
N ARG A 35 -16.07 -8.55 5.65
CA ARG A 35 -15.25 -7.34 5.46
C ARG A 35 -14.04 -7.57 4.57
N ALA A 36 -13.44 -8.77 4.58
CA ALA A 36 -12.34 -9.12 3.68
C ALA A 36 -12.75 -9.06 2.21
N SER A 37 -14.01 -9.37 1.91
CA SER A 37 -14.55 -9.35 0.55
C SER A 37 -15.12 -7.99 0.13
N LYS A 38 -15.08 -6.99 1.01
CA LYS A 38 -15.61 -5.65 0.72
C LYS A 38 -14.54 -4.78 0.07
N GLU A 39 -14.90 -4.12 -1.02
CA GLU A 39 -14.02 -3.19 -1.74
C GLU A 39 -13.90 -1.85 -1.03
N TYR A 40 -12.72 -1.23 -1.11
CA TYR A 40 -12.42 0.09 -0.59
C TYR A 40 -11.56 0.86 -1.59
N LEU A 41 -11.51 2.19 -1.46
CA LEU A 41 -10.52 2.99 -2.16
C LEU A 41 -9.11 2.54 -1.74
N PRO A 42 -8.22 2.20 -2.69
CA PRO A 42 -6.88 1.68 -2.38
C PRO A 42 -5.94 2.73 -1.78
N ALA A 43 -6.24 4.03 -1.97
CA ALA A 43 -5.35 5.13 -1.60
C ALA A 43 -3.90 4.85 -2.08
N SER A 44 -2.89 5.01 -1.22
CA SER A 44 -1.48 4.77 -1.56
C SER A 44 -1.17 3.33 -2.01
N THR A 45 -1.98 2.32 -1.70
CA THR A 45 -1.71 0.94 -2.18
C THR A 45 -1.78 0.82 -3.70
N PHE A 46 -2.51 1.73 -4.36
CA PHE A 46 -2.56 1.81 -5.83
C PHE A 46 -1.21 2.20 -6.47
N LYS A 47 -0.25 2.68 -5.67
CA LYS A 47 1.09 2.96 -6.19
C LYS A 47 1.79 1.69 -6.73
N ILE A 48 1.41 0.50 -6.26
CA ILE A 48 1.94 -0.77 -6.79
C ILE A 48 1.59 -0.94 -8.28
N PRO A 49 0.30 -1.03 -8.69
CA PRO A 49 -0.04 -1.11 -10.11
C PRO A 49 0.39 0.13 -10.90
N ASN A 50 0.34 1.33 -10.31
CA ASN A 50 0.80 2.54 -11.00
C ASN A 50 2.29 2.49 -11.36
N ALA A 51 3.14 1.97 -10.45
CA ALA A 51 4.57 1.78 -10.71
C ALA A 51 4.81 0.73 -11.81
N ILE A 52 4.07 -0.38 -11.79
CA ILE A 52 4.15 -1.42 -12.83
C ILE A 52 3.77 -0.83 -14.20
N ILE A 53 2.66 -0.11 -14.29
CA ILE A 53 2.21 0.53 -15.53
C ILE A 53 3.27 1.53 -16.03
N GLY A 54 3.82 2.36 -15.14
CA GLY A 54 4.82 3.36 -15.50
C GLY A 54 6.11 2.73 -16.04
N LEU A 55 6.56 1.63 -15.45
CA LEU A 55 7.72 0.87 -15.92
C LEU A 55 7.45 0.19 -17.26
N GLU A 56 6.32 -0.52 -17.39
CA GLU A 56 5.96 -1.29 -18.59
C GLU A 56 5.74 -0.39 -19.81
N THR A 57 5.19 0.80 -19.60
CA THR A 57 4.94 1.79 -20.68
C THR A 57 6.16 2.67 -20.98
N GLY A 58 7.24 2.56 -20.20
CA GLY A 58 8.45 3.37 -20.36
C GLY A 58 8.33 4.83 -19.88
N VAL A 59 7.21 5.23 -19.25
CA VAL A 59 7.07 6.52 -18.57
C VAL A 59 8.08 6.65 -17.43
N ILE A 60 8.36 5.52 -16.77
CA ILE A 60 9.44 5.35 -15.79
C ILE A 60 10.50 4.47 -16.43
N LYS A 61 11.71 4.99 -16.60
CA LYS A 61 12.84 4.30 -17.25
C LYS A 61 13.33 3.10 -16.42
N ASN A 62 13.46 3.31 -15.12
CA ASN A 62 13.88 2.33 -14.11
C ASN A 62 13.75 2.94 -12.71
N GLU A 63 14.09 2.17 -11.68
CA GLU A 63 14.03 2.59 -10.28
C GLU A 63 15.03 3.69 -9.90
N HIS A 64 16.06 3.93 -10.71
CA HIS A 64 17.07 4.96 -10.49
C HIS A 64 16.70 6.32 -11.11
N GLN A 65 15.65 6.38 -11.93
CA GLN A 65 15.14 7.64 -12.46
C GLN A 65 14.82 8.59 -11.31
N VAL A 66 15.35 9.82 -11.38
CA VAL A 66 15.04 10.90 -10.45
C VAL A 66 13.85 11.70 -10.97
N PHE A 67 12.77 11.72 -10.18
CA PHE A 67 11.66 12.65 -10.33
C PHE A 67 12.01 13.95 -9.61
N LYS A 68 12.20 15.01 -10.38
CA LYS A 68 12.56 16.33 -9.85
C LYS A 68 11.40 16.95 -9.09
N TRP A 69 11.68 17.49 -7.92
CA TRP A 69 10.70 18.28 -7.18
C TRP A 69 10.42 19.60 -7.90
N ASP A 70 9.17 20.03 -7.88
CA ASP A 70 8.69 21.24 -8.54
C ASP A 70 8.90 22.53 -7.73
N GLY A 71 9.56 22.45 -6.57
CA GLY A 71 9.86 23.58 -5.70
C GLY A 71 8.66 24.07 -4.87
N LYS A 72 7.48 23.44 -4.97
CA LYS A 72 6.27 23.91 -4.29
C LYS A 72 6.09 23.25 -2.92
N PRO A 73 5.70 24.02 -1.88
CA PRO A 73 5.36 23.46 -0.58
C PRO A 73 4.25 22.41 -0.67
N ARG A 74 4.34 21.37 0.18
CA ARG A 74 3.38 20.26 0.24
C ARG A 74 2.94 19.99 1.68
N ALA A 75 1.90 19.17 1.84
CA ALA A 75 1.39 18.76 3.14
C ALA A 75 2.40 17.98 3.99
N MET A 76 3.33 17.24 3.35
CA MET A 76 4.39 16.52 4.03
C MET A 76 5.77 16.97 3.54
N LYS A 77 6.64 17.36 4.47
CA LYS A 77 7.99 17.83 4.15
C LYS A 77 8.85 16.78 3.44
N GLN A 78 8.64 15.50 3.71
CA GLN A 78 9.34 14.40 3.03
C GLN A 78 9.07 14.32 1.51
N TRP A 79 8.04 15.01 1.00
CA TRP A 79 7.72 15.11 -0.42
C TRP A 79 8.41 16.29 -1.13
N GLU A 80 8.98 17.24 -0.37
CA GLU A 80 9.62 18.46 -0.90
C GLU A 80 11.09 18.22 -1.28
N ARG A 81 11.34 17.18 -2.08
CA ARG A 81 12.69 16.80 -2.54
C ARG A 81 12.63 15.95 -3.79
N ASP A 82 13.74 15.88 -4.50
CA ASP A 82 13.93 14.92 -5.58
C ASP A 82 13.78 13.48 -5.03
N LEU A 83 13.05 12.64 -5.76
CA LEU A 83 12.78 11.26 -5.36
C LEU A 83 13.04 10.29 -6.50
N THR A 84 13.54 9.11 -6.17
CA THR A 84 13.50 7.95 -7.07
C THR A 84 12.17 7.22 -6.92
N LEU A 85 11.89 6.22 -7.76
CA LEU A 85 10.70 5.38 -7.60
C LEU A 85 10.66 4.73 -6.21
N ARG A 86 11.79 4.18 -5.75
CA ARG A 86 11.92 3.63 -4.38
C ARG A 86 11.59 4.68 -3.32
N GLY A 87 12.16 5.87 -3.44
CA GLY A 87 11.95 6.96 -2.49
C GLY A 87 10.47 7.38 -2.43
N ALA A 88 9.83 7.52 -3.59
CA ALA A 88 8.42 7.91 -3.70
C ALA A 88 7.46 6.87 -3.10
N ILE A 89 7.76 5.57 -3.22
CA ILE A 89 6.98 4.50 -2.58
C ILE A 89 7.17 4.50 -1.06
N GLN A 90 8.38 4.75 -0.55
CA GLN A 90 8.65 4.68 0.89
C GLN A 90 8.05 5.82 1.72
N VAL A 91 7.84 7.00 1.13
CA VAL A 91 7.38 8.20 1.85
C VAL A 91 5.87 8.42 1.77
N SER A 92 5.09 7.40 1.38
CA SER A 92 3.64 7.54 1.21
C SER A 92 2.85 6.24 1.28
#